data_AF-A0A534ZTH4-F1
#
_entry.id   AF-A0A534ZTH4-F1
#
_cell.length_a   1.000
_cell.length_b   1.000
_cell.length_c   1.000
_cell.angle_alpha   90.00
_cell.angle_beta   90.00
_cell.angle_gamma   90.00
#
_symmetry.space_group_name_H-M   'P 1'
#
loop_
_entity.id
_entity.type
_entity.pdbx_description
1 polymer ?
#
loop_
_entity_poly.entity_id
_entity_poly.type
_entity_poly.pdbx_seq_one_letter_code
_entity_poly.pdbx_strand_id
1 'polypeptide(L)' 'MPKDDDVLIQLATRIPKGLHREIKLFCVQSSISVMEFVAAALEEKLRKSSMRGGRRASGGR' A
#
# COMPACT_ATOMS: atom_id res chain seq x y z
N MET A 1 6.77 11.06 6.13
CA MET A 1 6.70 12.20 5.19
C MET A 1 7.70 11.95 4.08
N PRO A 2 7.31 12.06 2.80
CA PRO A 2 8.25 12.01 1.69
C PRO A 2 9.31 13.12 1.85
N LYS A 3 10.54 12.83 1.45
CA LYS A 3 11.63 13.81 1.42
C LYS A 3 11.47 14.68 0.18
N ASP A 4 11.99 15.91 0.22
CA ASP A 4 11.84 16.89 -0.88
C ASP A 4 12.31 16.39 -2.26
N ASP A 5 13.18 15.38 -2.30
CA ASP A 5 13.69 14.77 -3.54
C ASP A 5 12.89 13.54 -4.04
N ASP A 6 11.85 13.12 -3.32
CA ASP A 6 11.08 11.93 -3.69
C ASP A 6 10.15 12.25 -4.88
N VAL A 7 10.36 11.55 -6.01
CA VAL A 7 9.45 11.62 -7.17
C VAL A 7 8.15 10.90 -6.82
N LEU A 8 7.12 11.67 -6.47
CA LEU A 8 5.78 11.16 -6.20
C LEU A 8 4.99 10.94 -7.50
N ILE A 9 4.61 9.69 -7.75
CA ILE A 9 3.78 9.31 -8.89
C ILE A 9 2.35 9.08 -8.42
N GLN A 10 1.39 9.77 -9.04
CA GLN A 10 -0.02 9.54 -8.76
C GLN A 10 -0.49 8.24 -9.42
N LEU A 11 -0.98 7.31 -8.59
CA LEU A 11 -1.51 6.02 -9.06
C LEU A 11 -3.03 5.99 -8.92
N ALA A 12 -3.71 5.56 -9.98
CA ALA A 12 -5.15 5.29 -9.94
C ALA A 12 -5.38 3.87 -9.41
N THR A 13 -5.83 3.73 -8.16
CA THR A 13 -6.23 2.44 -7.59
C THR A 13 -7.74 2.21 -7.74
N ARG A 14 -8.13 1.05 -8.30
CA ARG A 14 -9.55 0.66 -8.34
C ARG A 14 -9.94 0.01 -7.02
N ILE A 15 -10.74 0.71 -6.23
CA ILE A 15 -11.30 0.22 -4.97
C ILE A 15 -12.82 0.03 -5.16
N PRO A 16 -13.38 -1.18 -4.92
CA PRO A 16 -14.82 -1.38 -4.93
C PRO A 16 -15.55 -0.39 -4.02
N LYS A 17 -16.72 0.10 -4.44
CA LYS A 17 -17.43 1.19 -3.74
C LYS A 17 -17.75 0.88 -2.28
N GLY A 18 -18.18 -0.35 -1.97
CA GLY A 18 -18.46 -0.79 -0.60
C GLY A 18 -17.22 -0.73 0.28
N LEU A 19 -16.12 -1.32 -0.21
CA LEU A 19 -14.83 -1.33 0.48
C LEU A 19 -14.28 0.09 0.68
N HIS A 20 -14.39 0.96 -0.33
CA HIS A 20 -13.95 2.34 -0.21
C HIS A 20 -14.72 3.11 0.89
N ARG A 21 -16.01 2.81 1.08
CA ARG A 21 -16.80 3.42 2.16
C ARG A 21 -16.29 2.97 3.54
N GLU A 22 -16.04 1.68 3.71
CA GLU A 22 -15.50 1.13 4.96
C GLU A 22 -14.12 1.71 5.28
N ILE A 23 -13.22 1.78 4.29
CA ILE A 23 -11.89 2.41 4.43
C ILE A 23 -12.03 3.86 4.89
N LYS A 24 -12.94 4.64 4.29
CA LYS A 24 -13.15 6.03 4.68
C LYS A 24 -13.64 6.16 6.13
N LEU A 25 -14.58 5.32 6.56
CA LEU A 25 -15.06 5.33 7.94
C LEU A 25 -13.93 5.04 8.93
N PHE A 26 -13.09 4.05 8.64
CA PHE A 26 -11.90 3.75 9.43
C PHE A 26 -10.94 4.95 9.47
N CYS A 27 -10.64 5.54 8.32
CA CYS A 27 -9.71 6.68 8.22
C CYS A 27 -10.18 7.88 9.06
N VAL A 28 -11.49 8.17 9.07
CA VAL A 28 -12.08 9.23 9.91
C VAL A 28 -11.90 8.93 11.39
N GLN A 29 -12.17 7.69 11.82
CA GLN A 29 -12.01 7.28 13.22
C GLN A 29 -10.54 7.32 13.66
N SER A 30 -9.63 6.93 12.78
CA SER A 30 -8.19 6.88 13.05
C SER A 30 -7.44 8.19 12.75
N SER A 31 -8.14 9.24 12.29
CA SER A 31 -7.56 10.54 11.94
C SER A 31 -6.42 10.47 10.92
N ILE A 32 -6.52 9.55 9.95
CA ILE A 32 -5.56 9.38 8.85
C ILE A 32 -6.22 9.68 7.50
N SER A 33 -5.40 9.94 6.48
CA SER A 33 -5.93 10.10 5.12
C SER A 33 -6.14 8.75 4.41
N VAL A 34 -7.05 8.70 3.44
CA VAL A 34 -7.24 7.50 2.59
C VAL A 34 -5.96 7.17 1.82
N MET A 35 -5.21 8.18 1.38
CA MET A 35 -3.94 8.00 0.68
C MET A 35 -2.91 7.31 1.58
N GLU A 36 -2.78 7.76 2.82
CA GLU A 36 -1.89 7.19 3.83
C GLU A 36 -2.27 5.74 4.15
N PHE A 37 -3.55 5.45 4.35
CA PHE A 37 -4.03 4.09 4.53
C PHE A 37 -3.66 3.17 3.36
N VAL A 38 -3.90 3.62 2.12
CA VAL A 38 -3.59 2.83 0.93
C VAL A 38 -2.08 2.63 0.77
N ALA A 39 -1.26 3.66 1.02
CA ALA A 39 0.19 3.56 0.97
C ALA A 39 0.71 2.51 1.97
N ALA A 40 0.27 2.57 3.24
CA ALA A 40 0.65 1.62 4.27
C ALA A 40 0.22 0.18 3.94
N ALA A 41 -1.01 0.00 3.43
CA ALA A 41 -1.52 -1.31 3.03
C ALA A 41 -0.71 -1.90 1.86
N LEU A 42 -0.31 -1.07 0.89
CA LEU A 42 0.55 -1.50 -0.22
C LEU A 42 1.94 -1.89 0.28
N GLU A 43 2.53 -1.10 1.16
CA GLU A 43 3.86 -1.35 1.73
C GLU A 43 3.88 -2.69 2.50
N GLU A 44 2.86 -2.96 3.31
CA GLU A 44 2.69 -4.23 4.02
C GLU A 44 2.57 -5.43 3.05
N LYS A 45 1.76 -5.28 2.00
CA LYS A 45 1.56 -6.33 0.99
C LYS A 45 2.83 -6.61 0.20
N LEU A 46 3.56 -5.57 -0.20
CA LEU A 46 4.84 -5.70 -0.90
C LEU A 46 5.88 -6.37 -0.01
N ARG A 47 5.98 -5.99 1.27
CA ARG A 47 6.87 -6.64 2.24
C ARG A 47 6.55 -8.13 2.43
N LYS A 48 5.27 -8.51 2.48
CA LYS A 48 4.85 -9.91 2.55
C LYS A 48 5.15 -10.67 1.25
N SER A 49 5.05 -10.02 0.10
CA SER A 49 5.32 -10.62 -1.21
C SER A 49 6.82 -10.83 -1.45
N SER A 50 7.66 -9.86 -1.09
CA SER A 50 9.12 -9.97 -1.22
C SER A 50 9.69 -11.12 -0.37
N MET A 51 9.14 -11.34 0.83
CA MET A 51 9.46 -12.49 1.68
C MET A 51 9.13 -13.85 1.04
N ARG A 52 8.05 -13.95 0.23
CA ARG A 52 7.69 -15.17 -0.51
C ARG A 52 8.50 -15.36 -1.80
N GLY A 53 8.98 -14.27 -2.41
CA GLY A 53 9.81 -14.29 -3.62
C GLY A 53 11.25 -14.75 -3.37
N GLY A 54 11.81 -14.49 -2.18
CA GLY A 54 13.18 -14.87 -1.83
C GLY A 54 13.46 -16.38 -1.81
N ARG A 55 12.43 -17.22 -1.61
CA ARG A 55 12.58 -18.70 -1.63
C ARG A 55 12.61 -19.30 -3.03
N ARG A 56 12.36 -18.51 -4.09
CA ARG A 56 12.43 -18.96 -5.49
C ARG A 56 13.67 -18.46 -6.22
N ALA A 57 14.48 -17.61 -5.59
CA ALA A 57 15.66 -17.01 -6.20
C ALA A 57 16.99 -17.73 -5.86
N SER A 58 16.96 -18.91 -5.25
CA SER A 58 18.16 -19.73 -4.99
C SER A 58 18.15 -21.09 -5.69
N GLY A 59 17.44 -21.21 -6.82
CA GLY A 59 17.44 -22.41 -7.66
C GLY A 59 17.62 -22.04 -9.13
N GLY A 60 18.83 -21.67 -9.53
CA GLY A 60 19.08 -21.22 -10.89
C GLY A 60 20.56 -21.06 -11.24
N ARG A 61 21.25 -22.20 -11.36
CA ARG A 61 22.61 -22.45 -11.88
C ARG A 61 23.79 -22.04 -11.00
#